data_AF-B7PKI6-F1
#
_entry.id   AF-B7PKI6-F1
#
_cell.length_a   1.000
_cell.length_b   1.000
_cell.length_c   1.000
_cell.angle_alpha   90.00
_cell.angle_beta   90.00
_cell.angle_gamma   90.00
#
_symmetry.space_group_name_H-M   'P 1'
#
loop_
_entity.id
_entity.type
_entity.pdbx_description
1 polymer ?
#
loop_
_entity_poly.entity_id
_entity_poly.type
_entity_poly.pdbx_seq_one_letter_code
_entity_poly.pdbx_strand_id
1 'polypeptide(L)'
;GHLLVSRRNLALGIGIQNFPEGLAVSLPLRGAGFSRWKAFWYGQLSGVVEPLAGVLGCLAVTMAQPILPYALAFAAGAMVYVVVDDIVPEAQAW
;
A
#
# COMPACT_ATOMS: atom_id res chain seq x y z
N GLY A 1 -21.56 -14.98 1.13
CA GLY A 1 -21.70 -13.92 2.14
C GLY A 1 -20.36 -13.31 2.53
N HIS A 2 -19.47 -14.07 3.16
CA HIS A 2 -18.24 -13.57 3.80
C HIS A 2 -17.25 -12.85 2.86
N LEU A 3 -17.03 -13.35 1.63
CA LEU A 3 -16.11 -12.73 0.67
C LEU A 3 -16.50 -11.29 0.27
N LEU A 4 -17.80 -11.01 0.15
CA LEU A 4 -18.29 -9.66 -0.15
C LEU A 4 -18.04 -8.70 1.01
N VAL A 5 -18.21 -9.20 2.24
CA VAL A 5 -17.95 -8.44 3.46
C VAL A 5 -16.45 -8.12 3.59
N SER A 6 -15.56 -9.08 3.34
CA SER A 6 -14.11 -8.86 3.39
C SER A 6 -13.64 -7.80 2.38
N ARG A 7 -14.11 -7.88 1.12
CA ARG A 7 -13.76 -6.90 0.08
C ARG A 7 -14.25 -5.49 0.43
N ARG A 8 -15.47 -5.39 0.95
CA ARG A 8 -16.05 -4.11 1.40
C ARG A 8 -15.23 -3.51 2.55
N ASN A 9 -14.91 -4.32 3.56
CA ASN A 9 -14.15 -3.84 4.71
C ASN A 9 -12.74 -3.39 4.30
N LEU A 10 -12.11 -4.11 3.38
CA LEU A 10 -10.82 -3.71 2.81
C LEU A 10 -10.93 -2.39 2.03
N ALA A 11 -11.91 -2.26 1.14
CA ALA A 11 -12.13 -1.03 0.37
C ALA A 11 -12.40 0.19 1.28
N LEU A 12 -13.18 -0.01 2.34
CA LEU A 12 -13.41 1.04 3.34
C LEU A 12 -12.13 1.37 4.12
N GLY A 13 -11.34 0.37 4.50
CA GLY A 13 -10.05 0.57 5.17
C GLY A 13 -9.08 1.39 4.31
N ILE A 14 -8.94 1.02 3.03
CA ILE A 14 -8.12 1.74 2.05
C ILE A 14 -8.63 3.19 1.87
N GLY A 15 -9.94 3.37 1.75
CA GLY A 15 -10.55 4.70 1.63
C GLY A 15 -10.30 5.59 2.85
N ILE A 16 -10.28 5.02 4.06
CA ILE A 16 -10.01 5.77 5.29
C ILE A 16 -8.54 6.18 5.38
N GLN A 17 -7.58 5.31 5.04
CA GLN A 17 -6.14 5.68 5.07
C GLN A 17 -5.74 6.68 3.98
N ASN A 18 -6.46 6.71 2.87
CA ASN A 18 -6.21 7.64 1.77
C ASN A 18 -6.34 9.10 2.22
N PHE A 19 -7.17 9.38 3.23
CA PHE A 19 -7.34 10.73 3.73
C PHE A 19 -6.07 11.24 4.44
N PRO A 20 -5.49 10.52 5.42
CA PRO A 20 -4.14 10.81 5.92
C PRO A 20 -3.05 10.91 4.84
N GLU A 21 -3.06 10.02 3.84
CA GLU A 21 -2.08 10.05 2.73
C GLU A 21 -2.22 11.31 1.85
N GLY A 22 -3.45 11.68 1.47
CA GLY A 22 -3.72 12.90 0.73
C GLY A 22 -3.33 14.17 1.51
N LEU A 23 -3.49 14.14 2.84
CA LEU A 23 -2.98 15.19 3.72
C LEU A 23 -1.45 15.22 3.74
N ALA A 24 -0.79 14.07 3.85
CA ALA A 24 0.67 13.97 3.83
C ALA A 24 1.28 14.48 2.51
N VAL A 25 0.59 14.32 1.38
CA VAL A 25 1.00 14.88 0.07
C VAL A 25 0.67 16.37 -0.06
N SER A 26 -0.45 16.84 0.49
CA SER A 26 -0.85 18.25 0.39
C SER A 26 -0.04 19.22 1.26
N LEU A 27 0.46 18.77 2.42
CA LEU A 27 1.29 19.59 3.32
C LEU A 27 2.60 20.09 2.69
N PRO A 28 3.43 19.25 2.03
CA PRO A 28 4.63 19.73 1.35
C PRO A 28 4.31 20.60 0.14
N LEU A 29 3.21 20.33 -0.60
CA LEU A 29 2.74 21.21 -1.68
C LEU A 29 2.38 22.61 -1.16
N ARG A 30 1.78 22.69 0.03
CA ARG A 30 1.52 23.97 0.70
C ARG A 30 2.84 24.66 1.11
N GLY A 31 3.81 23.90 1.62
CA GLY A 31 5.16 24.38 1.92
C GLY A 31 5.91 24.90 0.70
N ALA A 32 5.67 24.31 -0.48
CA ALA A 32 6.22 24.74 -1.78
C ALA A 32 5.54 25.99 -2.38
N GLY A 33 4.62 26.63 -1.64
CA GLY A 33 4.01 27.90 -2.04
C GLY A 33 2.65 27.79 -2.75
N PHE A 34 2.09 26.59 -2.91
CA PHE A 34 0.74 26.44 -3.49
C PHE A 34 -0.33 26.99 -2.55
N SER A 35 -1.44 27.47 -3.12
CA SER A 35 -2.59 27.93 -2.34
C SER A 35 -3.20 26.75 -1.57
N ARG A 36 -3.80 27.03 -0.41
CA ARG A 36 -4.44 26.01 0.45
C ARG A 36 -5.37 25.09 -0.35
N TRP A 37 -6.15 25.68 -1.27
CA TRP A 37 -7.08 24.91 -2.08
C TRP A 37 -6.39 24.04 -3.14
N LYS A 38 -5.38 24.57 -3.83
CA LYS A 38 -4.63 23.80 -4.83
C LYS A 38 -3.86 22.64 -4.19
N ALA A 39 -3.21 22.89 -3.06
CA ALA A 39 -2.46 21.87 -2.33
C ALA A 39 -3.37 20.72 -1.86
N PHE A 40 -4.54 21.05 -1.30
CA PHE A 40 -5.53 20.04 -0.92
C PHE A 40 -6.06 19.27 -2.13
N TRP A 41 -6.45 19.97 -3.20
CA TRP A 41 -6.96 19.30 -4.41
C TRP A 41 -5.95 18.37 -5.05
N TYR A 42 -4.67 18.76 -5.13
CA TYR A 42 -3.62 17.88 -5.65
C TYR A 42 -3.35 16.68 -4.73
N GLY A 43 -3.41 16.84 -3.41
CA GLY A 43 -3.29 15.72 -2.47
C GLY A 43 -4.47 14.73 -2.55
N GLN A 44 -5.69 15.21 -2.80
CA GLN A 44 -6.83 14.30 -3.02
C GLN A 44 -6.77 13.65 -4.40
N LEU A 45 -6.31 14.37 -5.43
CA LEU A 45 -6.15 13.83 -6.78
C LEU A 45 -5.05 12.77 -6.87
N SER A 46 -4.01 12.82 -6.03
CA SER A 46 -3.01 11.75 -6.00
C SER A 46 -3.60 10.40 -5.57
N GLY A 47 -4.61 10.39 -4.69
CA GLY A 47 -5.32 9.17 -4.30
C GLY A 47 -6.12 8.53 -5.45
N VAL A 48 -6.49 9.29 -6.49
CA VAL A 48 -7.18 8.75 -7.68
C VAL A 48 -6.27 7.80 -8.48
N VAL A 49 -4.95 7.87 -8.29
CA VAL A 49 -4.02 6.94 -8.93
C VAL A 49 -4.22 5.51 -8.42
N GLU A 50 -4.69 5.33 -7.19
CA GLU A 50 -4.86 4.02 -6.57
C GLU A 50 -5.91 3.13 -7.22
N PRO A 51 -7.16 3.57 -7.51
CA PRO A 51 -8.11 2.73 -8.22
C PRO A 51 -7.61 2.40 -9.63
N LEU A 52 -6.89 3.31 -10.29
CA LEU A 52 -6.32 3.06 -11.61
C LEU A 52 -5.24 1.96 -11.56
N ALA A 53 -4.28 2.11 -10.64
CA ALA A 53 -3.23 1.14 -10.38
C ALA A 53 -3.80 -0.18 -9.85
N GLY A 54 -4.89 -0.16 -9.08
CA GLY A 54 -5.58 -1.34 -8.57
C GLY A 54 -6.22 -2.17 -9.68
N VAL A 55 -6.81 -1.53 -10.69
CA VAL A 55 -7.33 -2.24 -11.88
C VAL A 55 -6.19 -2.85 -12.67
N LEU A 56 -5.11 -2.11 -12.92
CA LEU A 56 -3.92 -2.63 -13.63
C LEU A 56 -3.25 -3.78 -12.85
N GLY A 57 -3.12 -3.64 -11.53
CA GLY A 57 -2.60 -4.67 -10.64
C GLY A 57 -3.48 -5.92 -10.63
N CYS A 58 -4.81 -5.76 -10.65
CA CYS A 58 -5.73 -6.88 -10.78
C CYS A 58 -5.49 -7.68 -12.07
N LEU A 59 -5.32 -6.99 -13.20
CA LEU A 59 -4.99 -7.64 -14.49
C LEU A 59 -3.63 -8.35 -14.43
N ALA A 60 -2.61 -7.67 -13.90
CA ALA A 60 -1.27 -8.24 -13.76
C ALA A 60 -1.25 -9.48 -12.86
N VAL A 61 -1.93 -9.44 -11.71
CA VAL A 61 -2.05 -10.58 -10.80
C VAL A 61 -2.80 -11.74 -11.45
N THR A 62 -3.83 -11.46 -12.25
CA THR A 62 -4.56 -12.52 -12.99
C THR A 62 -3.63 -13.27 -13.93
N MET A 63 -2.72 -12.58 -14.62
CA MET A 63 -1.70 -13.19 -15.48
C MET A 63 -0.62 -13.93 -14.68
N ALA A 64 -0.25 -13.41 -13.51
CA ALA A 64 0.79 -13.97 -12.65
C ALA A 64 0.30 -15.06 -11.69
N GLN A 65 -1.00 -15.35 -11.62
CA GLN A 65 -1.56 -16.35 -10.69
C GLN A 65 -0.83 -17.71 -10.68
N PRO A 66 -0.39 -18.28 -11.82
CA PRO A 66 0.32 -19.56 -11.82
C PRO A 66 1.67 -19.52 -11.12
N ILE A 67 2.38 -18.39 -11.18
CA ILE A 67 3.72 -18.22 -10.58
C ILE A 67 3.66 -17.64 -9.16
N LEU A 68 2.56 -16.97 -8.82
CA LEU A 68 2.34 -16.31 -7.53
C LEU A 68 2.62 -17.19 -6.30
N PRO A 69 2.16 -18.46 -6.20
CA PRO A 69 2.44 -19.28 -5.02
C PRO A 69 3.93 -19.58 -4.84
N TYR A 70 4.67 -19.77 -5.93
CA TYR A 70 6.11 -19.98 -5.88
C TYR A 70 6.85 -18.71 -5.49
N ALA A 71 6.45 -17.57 -6.05
CA ALA A 71 7.02 -16.26 -5.69
C ALA A 71 6.74 -15.90 -4.22
N LEU A 72 5.54 -16.15 -3.72
CA LEU A 72 5.17 -15.92 -2.33
C LEU A 72 5.91 -16.88 -1.37
N ALA A 73 6.06 -18.15 -1.73
CA ALA A 73 6.86 -19.10 -0.95
C ALA A 73 8.33 -18.68 -0.87
N PHE A 74 8.90 -18.23 -1.98
CA PHE A 74 10.26 -17.69 -2.03
C PHE A 74 10.41 -16.43 -1.16
N ALA A 75 9.50 -15.47 -1.29
CA ALA A 75 9.50 -14.26 -0.48
C ALA A 75 9.35 -14.56 1.02
N ALA A 76 8.46 -15.48 1.39
CA ALA A 76 8.30 -15.92 2.77
C ALA A 76 9.58 -16.55 3.31
N GLY A 77 10.24 -17.42 2.53
CA GLY A 77 11.53 -18.00 2.91
C GLY A 77 12.62 -16.95 3.11
N ALA A 78 12.72 -15.97 2.21
CA ALA A 78 13.66 -14.86 2.34
C ALA A 78 13.40 -14.04 3.63
N MET A 79 12.14 -13.73 3.92
CA MET A 79 11.79 -13.00 5.15
C MET A 79 12.10 -13.80 6.42
N VAL A 80 11.89 -15.12 6.42
CA VAL A 80 12.27 -15.98 7.56
C VAL A 80 13.79 -15.99 7.74
N TYR A 81 14.57 -16.07 6.67
CA TYR A 81 16.03 -16.00 6.73
C TYR A 81 16.49 -14.66 7.34
N VAL A 82 16.00 -13.53 6.82
CA VAL A 82 16.34 -12.18 7.34
C VAL A 82 15.99 -12.04 8.82
N VAL A 83 14.84 -12.58 9.25
CA VAL A 83 14.46 -12.54 10.67
C VAL A 83 15.44 -13.31 11.54
N VAL A 84 15.87 -14.49 11.09
CA VAL A 84 16.80 -15.35 11.85
C VAL A 84 18.22 -14.78 11.84
N ASP A 85 18.66 -14.20 10.73
CA ASP A 85 20.03 -13.72 10.52
C ASP A 85 20.25 -12.32 11.11
N ASP A 86 19.30 -11.41 10.92
CA ASP A 86 19.46 -10.01 11.33
C ASP A 86 18.69 -9.71 12.63
N ILE A 87 17.39 -10.00 12.65
CA ILE A 87 16.50 -9.50 13.73
C ILE A 87 16.70 -10.26 15.05
N VAL A 88 16.85 -11.59 15.02
CA VAL A 88 17.04 -12.38 16.26
C VAL A 88 18.37 -12.04 16.95
N PRO A 89 19.52 -12.00 16.24
CA PRO A 89 20.78 -11.59 16.86
C PRO A 89 20.76 -10.16 17.37
N GLU A 90 20.14 -9.23 16.62
CA GLU A 90 19.95 -7.86 17.08
C GLU A 90 19.12 -7.84 18.37
N ALA A 91 17.97 -8.52 18.43
CA ALA A 91 17.10 -8.54 19.61
C ALA A 91 17.75 -9.15 20.87
N GLN A 92 18.73 -10.04 20.72
CA GLN A 92 19.47 -10.64 21.85
C GLN A 92 20.68 -9.79 22.30
N ALA A 93 21.05 -8.77 21.53
CA ALA A 93 22.11 -7.83 21.86
C ALA A 93 21.62 -6.63 22.72
N TRP A 94 20.30 -6.50 22.92
CA TRP A 94 19.66 -5.57 23.86
C TRP A 94 19.35 -6.25 25.20
#